data_AF-A0A968YM83-F1
#
_entry.id   AF-A0A968YM83-F1
#
_cell.length_a   1.000
_cell.length_b   1.000
_cell.length_c   1.000
_cell.angle_alpha   90.00
_cell.angle_beta   90.00
_cell.angle_gamma   90.00
#
_symmetry.space_group_name_H-M   'P 1'
#
loop_
_entity.id
_entity.type
_entity.pdbx_description
1 polymer ?
#
loop_
_entity_poly.entity_id
_entity_poly.type
_entity_poly.pdbx_seq_one_letter_code
_entity_poly.pdbx_strand_id
1 'polypeptide(L)'
;MTRLERESINFKLPKPLAAALRKAARERKTTATDLVIQGLHHILGDVPGTEVSVETRLAQLEEEFLHIRSSPDAKNTNPHHEERLTNLEGKLDAIANRLAQFEGALMQMQHSLNASKSRYKSGGYPYQHNSQPPQLQPFNEQNLALRLNTTVSTLQEKRAVLSQKEFELWTRERDSSQYAWRFNSKDGLYHPVK
;
A
#
# COMPACT_ATOMS: atom_id res chain seq x y z
N MET A 1 42.92 15.47 19.70
CA MET A 1 42.65 14.08 19.27
C MET A 1 42.78 13.19 20.49
N THR A 2 41.66 12.72 21.03
CA THR A 2 41.65 11.77 22.15
C THR A 2 42.34 10.49 21.69
N ARG A 3 43.35 10.05 22.46
CA ARG A 3 44.10 8.83 22.16
C ARG A 3 43.17 7.65 22.44
N LEU A 4 42.66 7.01 21.38
CA LEU A 4 41.87 5.80 21.49
C LEU A 4 42.73 4.69 22.13
N GLU A 5 42.26 4.15 23.24
CA GLU A 5 42.84 2.96 23.86
C GLU A 5 42.57 1.77 22.94
N ARG A 6 43.64 1.01 22.64
CA ARG A 6 43.59 -0.14 21.73
C ARG A 6 43.95 -1.39 22.50
N GLU A 7 43.05 -2.36 22.52
CA GLU A 7 43.29 -3.68 23.09
C GLU A 7 43.67 -4.69 21.99
N SER A 8 44.66 -5.54 22.25
CA SER A 8 45.04 -6.61 21.33
C SER A 8 44.22 -7.87 21.60
N ILE A 9 43.39 -8.27 20.63
CA ILE A 9 42.58 -9.50 20.70
C ILE A 9 43.21 -10.57 19.81
N ASN A 10 43.44 -11.78 20.36
CA ASN A 10 43.97 -12.92 19.62
C ASN A 10 42.85 -13.73 18.96
N PHE A 11 42.54 -13.47 17.69
CA PHE A 11 41.63 -14.30 16.90
C PHE A 11 42.37 -15.04 15.78
N LYS A 12 41.91 -16.26 15.46
CA LYS A 12 42.51 -17.10 14.41
C LYS A 12 41.79 -16.89 13.09
N LEU A 13 42.55 -16.63 12.03
CA LEU A 13 42.04 -16.51 10.66
C LEU A 13 42.51 -17.71 9.82
N PRO A 14 41.66 -18.21 8.90
CA PRO A 14 42.12 -19.13 7.85
C PRO A 14 43.32 -18.56 7.09
N LYS A 15 44.34 -19.39 6.81
CA LYS A 15 45.56 -18.96 6.11
C LYS A 15 45.28 -18.21 4.79
N PRO A 16 44.32 -18.64 3.92
CA PRO A 16 43.99 -17.92 2.70
C PRO A 16 43.46 -16.51 2.98
N LEU A 17 42.61 -16.37 3.99
CA LEU A 17 42.00 -15.09 4.38
C LEU A 17 43.06 -14.13 4.94
N ALA A 18 43.98 -14.63 5.76
CA ALA A 18 45.10 -13.82 6.27
C ALA A 18 46.04 -13.35 5.14
N ALA A 19 46.23 -14.17 4.10
CA ALA A 19 47.01 -13.77 2.92
C ALA A 19 46.30 -12.69 2.11
N ALA A 20 44.99 -12.85 1.87
CA ALA A 20 44.16 -11.86 1.18
C ALA A 20 44.12 -10.51 1.91
N LEU A 21 43.92 -10.53 3.24
CA LEU A 21 43.92 -9.33 4.08
C LEU A 21 45.24 -8.55 3.99
N ARG A 22 46.39 -9.25 4.09
CA ARG A 22 47.71 -8.61 3.95
C ARG A 22 47.96 -8.08 2.55
N LYS A 23 47.42 -8.73 1.51
CA LYS A 23 47.50 -8.24 0.13
C LYS A 23 46.71 -6.93 -0.02
N ALA A 24 45.45 -6.92 0.41
CA ALA A 24 44.58 -5.74 0.36
C ALA A 24 45.15 -4.55 1.16
N ALA A 25 45.71 -4.82 2.35
CA ALA A 25 46.36 -3.79 3.18
C ALA A 25 47.52 -3.10 2.44
N ARG A 26 48.36 -3.89 1.75
CA ARG A 26 49.48 -3.35 0.95
C ARG A 26 49.00 -2.52 -0.24
N GLU A 27 48.00 -3.01 -0.96
CA GLU A 27 47.43 -2.31 -2.12
C GLU A 27 46.83 -0.95 -1.73
N ARG A 28 46.14 -0.90 -0.59
CA ARG A 28 45.49 0.30 -0.06
C ARG A 28 46.40 1.17 0.82
N LYS A 29 47.69 0.83 0.94
CA LYS A 29 48.68 1.52 1.79
C LYS A 29 48.18 1.74 3.23
N THR A 30 47.50 0.75 3.79
CA THR A 30 46.93 0.77 5.15
C THR A 30 47.37 -0.45 5.95
N THR A 31 46.99 -0.54 7.23
CA THR A 31 47.30 -1.71 8.06
C THR A 31 46.21 -2.78 7.96
N ALA A 32 46.60 -4.05 8.15
CA ALA A 32 45.65 -5.14 8.24
C ALA A 32 44.65 -4.94 9.40
N THR A 33 45.09 -4.31 10.48
CA THR A 33 44.26 -3.95 11.63
C THR A 33 43.19 -2.92 11.25
N ASP A 34 43.55 -1.88 10.49
CA ASP A 34 42.58 -0.86 10.07
C ASP A 34 41.51 -1.45 9.14
N LEU A 35 41.88 -2.35 8.23
CA LEU A 35 40.90 -3.07 7.39
C LEU A 35 39.97 -3.96 8.21
N VAL A 36 40.49 -4.62 9.25
CA VAL A 36 39.66 -5.42 10.17
C VAL A 36 38.70 -4.54 10.94
N ILE A 37 39.16 -3.38 11.44
CA ILE A 37 38.32 -2.40 12.13
C ILE A 37 37.19 -1.94 11.20
N GLN A 38 37.50 -1.61 9.93
CA GLN A 38 36.49 -1.25 8.93
C GLN A 38 35.47 -2.37 8.69
N GLY A 39 35.93 -3.62 8.54
CA GLY A 39 35.03 -4.77 8.39
C GLY A 39 34.14 -4.99 9.62
N LEU A 40 34.67 -4.79 10.82
CA LEU A 40 33.91 -4.90 12.07
C LEU A 40 32.87 -3.78 12.18
N HIS A 41 33.19 -2.54 11.81
CA HIS A 41 32.21 -1.45 11.73
C HIS A 41 31.07 -1.76 10.76
N HIS A 42 31.38 -2.36 9.60
CA HIS A 42 30.36 -2.76 8.64
C HIS A 42 29.38 -3.80 9.22
N ILE A 43 29.85 -4.73 10.04
CA ILE A 43 29.02 -5.80 10.63
C ILE A 43 28.29 -5.33 11.89
N LEU A 44 28.95 -4.55 12.75
CA LEU A 44 28.46 -4.17 14.07
C LEU A 44 27.75 -2.81 14.10
N GLY A 45 27.91 -1.99 13.05
CA GLY A 45 27.41 -0.62 13.00
C GLY A 45 28.24 0.37 13.82
N ASP A 46 27.64 1.52 14.14
CA ASP A 46 28.26 2.56 14.95
C ASP A 46 28.35 2.13 16.42
N VAL A 47 29.56 1.80 16.88
CA VAL A 47 29.82 1.46 18.30
C VAL A 47 30.27 2.74 19.04
N PRO A 48 29.58 3.16 20.12
CA PRO A 48 29.97 4.33 20.89
C PRO A 48 31.41 4.24 21.39
N GLY A 49 32.22 5.28 21.15
CA GLY A 49 33.64 5.32 21.54
C GLY A 49 34.62 4.78 20.50
N THR A 50 34.15 4.34 19.33
CA THR A 50 34.99 3.96 18.17
C THR A 50 34.90 4.98 17.03
N GLU A 51 34.89 6.27 17.38
CA GLU A 51 34.84 7.34 16.38
C GLU A 51 36.06 7.27 15.46
N VAL A 52 35.85 6.72 14.27
CA VAL A 52 36.83 6.76 13.19
C VAL A 52 37.06 8.24 12.87
N SER A 53 38.33 8.66 12.78
CA SER A 53 38.72 10.05 12.45
C SER A 53 37.84 10.58 11.33
N VAL A 54 37.37 11.83 11.43
CA VAL A 54 36.48 12.45 10.43
C VAL A 54 37.03 12.29 9.02
N GLU A 55 38.36 12.34 8.87
CA GLU A 55 39.09 12.13 7.62
C GLU A 55 38.94 10.72 7.06
N THR A 56 38.82 9.69 7.90
CA THR A 56 38.59 8.31 7.46
C THR A 56 37.13 8.08 7.09
N ARG A 57 36.19 8.67 7.84
CA ARG A 57 34.76 8.65 7.47
C ARG A 57 34.53 9.42 6.16
N LEU A 58 35.24 10.52 5.96
CA LEU A 58 35.23 11.29 4.73
C LEU A 58 35.83 10.49 3.57
N ALA A 59 36.98 9.84 3.77
CA ALA A 59 37.59 8.97 2.75
C ALA A 59 36.70 7.78 2.37
N GLN A 60 35.96 7.19 3.33
CA GLN A 60 34.97 6.15 3.06
C GLN A 60 33.78 6.67 2.26
N LEU A 61 33.24 7.83 2.65
CA LEU A 61 32.16 8.47 1.90
C LEU A 61 32.60 8.89 0.49
N GLU A 62 33.85 9.32 0.33
CA GLU A 62 34.45 9.60 -0.97
C GLU A 62 34.61 8.33 -1.81
N GLU A 63 35.05 7.21 -1.22
CA GLU A 63 35.14 5.91 -1.89
C GLU A 63 33.75 5.39 -2.30
N GLU A 64 32.74 5.48 -1.42
CA GLU A 64 31.35 5.13 -1.72
C GLU A 64 30.77 6.02 -2.82
N PHE A 65 31.00 7.33 -2.75
CA PHE A 65 30.55 8.27 -3.75
C PHE A 65 31.23 8.03 -5.11
N LEU A 66 32.53 7.73 -5.11
CA LEU A 66 33.26 7.32 -6.31
C LEU A 66 32.78 5.97 -6.83
N HIS A 67 32.40 5.03 -5.98
CA HIS A 67 31.81 3.74 -6.39
C HIS A 67 30.45 3.93 -7.06
N ILE A 68 29.59 4.79 -6.49
CA ILE A 68 28.30 5.17 -7.07
C ILE A 68 28.50 5.89 -8.42
N ARG A 69 29.48 6.79 -8.50
CA ARG A 69 29.77 7.56 -9.73
C ARG A 69 30.50 6.75 -10.80
N SER A 70 31.35 5.81 -10.41
CA SER A 70 32.02 4.83 -11.29
C SER A 70 31.15 3.62 -11.60
N SER A 71 29.92 3.61 -11.08
CA SER A 71 28.79 2.86 -11.61
C SER A 71 27.91 3.76 -12.51
N PRO A 72 28.40 4.32 -13.64
CA PRO A 72 27.51 4.88 -14.64
C PRO A 72 26.81 3.79 -15.48
N ASP A 73 27.12 2.50 -15.27
CA ASP A 73 26.55 1.35 -16.00
C ASP A 73 26.45 0.05 -15.17
N ALA A 74 25.85 0.10 -13.98
CA ALA A 74 25.08 -1.07 -13.52
C ALA A 74 23.64 -0.76 -13.88
N LYS A 75 23.09 -1.23 -15.02
CA LYS A 75 22.52 -2.58 -15.10
C LYS A 75 22.37 -3.26 -13.74
N ASN A 76 21.74 -2.58 -12.78
CA ASN A 76 21.02 -3.24 -11.72
C ASN A 76 19.68 -3.72 -12.31
N THR A 77 19.77 -4.54 -13.35
CA THR A 77 18.74 -5.51 -13.71
C THR A 77 18.83 -6.58 -12.66
N ASN A 78 18.47 -6.21 -11.43
CA ASN A 78 18.05 -7.15 -10.43
C ASN A 78 16.92 -7.91 -11.15
N PRO A 79 17.03 -9.22 -11.41
CA PRO A 79 16.02 -9.94 -12.20
C PRO A 79 14.62 -9.74 -11.62
N HIS A 80 14.55 -9.53 -10.29
CA HIS A 80 13.34 -9.15 -9.57
C HIS A 80 12.78 -7.75 -9.94
N HIS A 81 13.62 -6.77 -10.27
CA HIS A 81 13.16 -5.46 -10.76
C HIS A 81 12.67 -5.52 -12.21
N GLU A 82 13.34 -6.29 -13.10
CA GLU A 82 12.84 -6.52 -14.47
C GLU A 82 11.54 -7.33 -14.46
N GLU A 83 11.43 -8.36 -13.63
CA GLU A 83 10.19 -9.12 -13.43
C GLU A 83 9.07 -8.24 -12.86
N ARG A 84 9.38 -7.33 -11.93
CA ARG A 84 8.41 -6.36 -11.42
C ARG A 84 8.00 -5.34 -12.48
N LEU A 85 8.93 -4.86 -13.30
CA LEU A 85 8.62 -3.92 -14.38
C LEU A 85 7.74 -4.57 -15.44
N THR A 86 8.10 -5.76 -15.92
CA THR A 86 7.28 -6.54 -16.87
C THR A 86 5.90 -6.88 -16.28
N ASN A 87 5.81 -7.20 -14.98
CA ASN A 87 4.53 -7.40 -14.30
C ASN A 87 3.69 -6.11 -14.22
N LEU A 88 4.33 -4.97 -13.98
CA LEU A 88 3.67 -3.67 -13.96
C LEU A 88 3.20 -3.24 -15.36
N GLU A 89 4.00 -3.47 -16.39
CA GLU A 89 3.64 -3.27 -17.80
C GLU A 89 2.41 -4.13 -18.16
N GLY A 90 2.44 -5.42 -17.84
CA GLY A 90 1.29 -6.31 -18.06
C GLY A 90 0.03 -5.90 -17.29
N LYS A 91 0.17 -5.38 -16.06
CA LYS A 91 -0.95 -4.82 -15.29
C LYS A 91 -1.48 -3.53 -15.90
N LEU A 92 -0.62 -2.66 -16.40
CA LEU A 92 -1.02 -1.42 -17.08
C LEU A 92 -1.77 -1.75 -18.37
N ASP A 93 -1.29 -2.70 -19.17
CA ASP A 93 -2.00 -3.18 -20.36
C ASP A 93 -3.35 -3.80 -20.01
N ALA A 94 -3.43 -4.58 -18.93
CA ALA A 94 -4.71 -5.13 -18.46
C ALA A 94 -5.70 -4.04 -18.02
N ILE A 95 -5.21 -2.98 -17.36
CA ILE A 95 -6.02 -1.82 -16.97
C ILE A 95 -6.47 -1.05 -18.21
N ALA A 96 -5.57 -0.80 -19.17
CA ALA A 96 -5.88 -0.12 -20.43
C ALA A 96 -6.96 -0.88 -21.22
N ASN A 97 -6.84 -2.20 -21.32
CA ASN A 97 -7.84 -3.04 -21.97
C ASN A 97 -9.20 -3.01 -21.25
N ARG A 98 -9.21 -3.04 -19.91
CA ARG A 98 -10.46 -2.91 -19.14
C ARG A 98 -11.09 -1.53 -19.30
N LEU A 99 -10.29 -0.46 -19.34
CA LEU A 99 -10.78 0.89 -19.62
C LEU A 99 -11.38 0.98 -21.02
N ALA A 100 -10.73 0.43 -22.04
CA ALA A 100 -11.29 0.38 -23.39
C ALA A 100 -12.61 -0.40 -23.45
N GLN A 101 -12.73 -1.51 -22.70
CA GLN A 101 -14.00 -2.25 -22.58
C GLN A 101 -15.08 -1.42 -21.87
N PHE A 102 -14.73 -0.70 -20.79
CA PHE A 102 -15.66 0.18 -20.10
C PHE A 102 -16.10 1.35 -20.98
N GLU A 103 -15.19 1.96 -21.74
CA GLU A 103 -15.52 3.01 -22.71
C GLU A 103 -16.47 2.49 -23.80
N GLY A 104 -16.21 1.30 -24.34
CA GLY A 104 -17.10 0.65 -25.29
C GLY A 104 -18.49 0.36 -24.72
N ALA A 105 -18.56 -0.15 -23.48
CA ALA A 105 -19.81 -0.40 -22.78
C ALA A 105 -20.57 0.91 -22.47
N LEU A 106 -19.85 1.98 -22.07
CA LEU A 106 -20.42 3.31 -21.86
C LEU A 106 -20.99 3.89 -23.15
N MET A 107 -20.29 3.79 -24.28
CA MET A 107 -20.81 4.20 -25.59
C MET A 107 -22.07 3.41 -25.96
N GLN A 108 -22.09 2.09 -25.76
CA GLN A 108 -23.29 1.28 -26.01
C GLN A 108 -24.46 1.67 -25.10
N MET A 109 -24.21 1.97 -23.82
CA MET A 109 -25.24 2.47 -22.91
C MET A 109 -25.73 3.88 -23.28
N GLN A 110 -24.84 4.77 -23.74
CA GLN A 110 -25.25 6.07 -24.24
C GLN A 110 -26.11 5.94 -25.51
N HIS A 111 -25.75 5.04 -26.42
CA HIS A 111 -26.55 4.75 -27.60
C HIS A 111 -27.90 4.12 -27.24
N SER A 112 -27.97 3.20 -26.28
CA SER A 112 -29.24 2.61 -25.84
C SER A 112 -30.13 3.63 -25.11
N LEU A 113 -29.55 4.49 -24.27
CA LEU A 113 -30.25 5.58 -23.59
C LEU A 113 -30.77 6.61 -24.61
N ASN A 114 -29.96 7.02 -25.59
CA ASN A 114 -30.39 7.97 -26.62
C ASN A 114 -31.40 7.36 -27.61
N ALA A 115 -31.30 6.07 -27.93
CA ALA A 115 -32.30 5.34 -28.72
C ALA A 115 -33.62 5.16 -27.96
N SER A 116 -33.58 5.03 -26.63
CA SER A 116 -34.79 5.06 -25.80
C SER A 116 -35.37 6.46 -25.66
N LYS A 117 -34.56 7.53 -25.71
CA LYS A 117 -35.02 8.93 -25.61
C LYS A 117 -35.70 9.43 -26.89
N SER A 118 -35.39 8.88 -28.06
CA SER A 118 -36.05 9.26 -29.33
C SER A 118 -37.43 8.64 -29.51
N ARG A 119 -37.76 7.56 -28.79
CA ARG A 119 -39.06 6.87 -28.89
C ARG A 119 -40.18 7.54 -28.08
N TYR A 120 -39.86 8.53 -27.24
CA TYR A 120 -40.84 9.26 -26.40
C TYR A 120 -41.27 10.62 -26.97
N LYS A 121 -40.97 10.93 -28.24
CA LYS A 121 -41.52 12.12 -28.93
C LYS A 121 -42.43 11.74 -30.08
N SER A 122 -43.52 11.06 -29.77
CA SER A 122 -44.73 11.08 -30.60
C SER A 122 -45.95 10.74 -29.75
N GLY A 123 -46.85 11.70 -29.55
CA GLY A 123 -48.18 11.49 -28.94
C GLY A 123 -48.44 12.38 -27.72
N GLY A 124 -49.41 13.29 -27.83
CA GLY A 124 -49.66 14.43 -26.93
C GLY A 124 -50.18 14.15 -25.50
N TYR A 125 -49.92 15.16 -24.64
CA TYR A 125 -50.66 15.66 -23.45
C TYR A 125 -51.05 14.71 -22.28
N PRO A 126 -51.37 15.23 -21.07
CA PRO A 126 -50.77 16.29 -20.26
C PRO A 126 -50.44 15.82 -18.80
N TYR A 127 -49.75 16.67 -18.03
CA TYR A 127 -49.48 16.63 -16.57
C TYR A 127 -50.01 15.45 -15.71
N GLN A 128 -49.09 14.71 -15.07
CA GLN A 128 -49.39 13.94 -13.85
C GLN A 128 -48.29 14.11 -12.79
N HIS A 129 -48.46 15.12 -11.96
CA HIS A 129 -47.69 15.40 -10.76
C HIS A 129 -48.17 14.45 -9.65
N ASN A 130 -47.69 13.19 -9.60
CA ASN A 130 -47.99 12.29 -8.47
C ASN A 130 -47.10 11.03 -8.35
N SER A 131 -45.82 11.11 -8.67
CA SER A 131 -44.88 10.03 -8.32
C SER A 131 -44.36 10.25 -6.90
N GLN A 132 -44.94 9.55 -5.91
CA GLN A 132 -44.35 9.43 -4.58
C GLN A 132 -42.88 8.99 -4.70
N PRO A 133 -41.98 9.50 -3.85
CA PRO A 133 -40.59 9.07 -3.83
C PRO A 133 -40.52 7.53 -3.73
N PRO A 134 -39.64 6.85 -4.48
CA PRO A 134 -39.45 5.41 -4.35
C PRO A 134 -39.21 5.05 -2.87
N GLN A 135 -40.10 4.23 -2.30
CA GLN A 135 -39.96 3.78 -0.93
C GLN A 135 -38.78 2.81 -0.85
N LEU A 136 -37.90 3.01 0.14
CA LEU A 136 -36.78 2.09 0.36
C LEU A 136 -37.32 0.71 0.71
N GLN A 137 -36.85 -0.32 0.01
CA GLN A 137 -37.19 -1.70 0.30
C GLN A 137 -36.42 -2.21 1.53
N PRO A 138 -36.95 -3.18 2.27
CA PRO A 138 -36.22 -3.80 3.37
C PRO A 138 -34.95 -4.50 2.87
N PHE A 139 -33.86 -4.41 3.62
CA PHE A 139 -32.59 -5.03 3.27
C PHE A 139 -32.31 -6.27 4.10
N ASN A 140 -31.64 -7.25 3.47
CA ASN A 140 -30.98 -8.31 4.21
C ASN A 140 -29.71 -7.76 4.91
N GLU A 141 -29.12 -8.57 5.77
CA GLU A 141 -27.98 -8.16 6.59
C GLU A 141 -26.76 -7.76 5.77
N GLN A 142 -26.48 -8.47 4.67
CA GLN A 142 -25.36 -8.18 3.78
C GLN A 142 -25.54 -6.84 3.05
N ASN A 143 -26.74 -6.59 2.50
CA ASN A 143 -27.04 -5.36 1.77
C ASN A 143 -27.05 -4.15 2.70
N LEU A 144 -27.55 -4.30 3.92
CA LEU A 144 -27.49 -3.22 4.91
C LEU A 144 -26.05 -2.93 5.34
N ALA A 145 -25.24 -3.96 5.60
CA ALA A 145 -23.83 -3.78 5.95
C ALA A 145 -23.08 -3.02 4.85
N LEU A 146 -23.31 -3.37 3.58
CA LEU A 146 -22.74 -2.66 2.44
C LEU A 146 -23.18 -1.19 2.40
N ARG A 147 -24.48 -0.91 2.60
CA ARG A 147 -25.03 0.44 2.61
C ARG A 147 -24.45 1.32 3.72
N LEU A 148 -24.30 0.77 4.92
CA LEU A 148 -23.76 1.48 6.08
C LEU A 148 -22.22 1.50 6.11
N ASN A 149 -21.56 1.01 5.06
CA ASN A 149 -20.12 0.86 4.93
C ASN A 149 -19.50 0.18 6.16
N THR A 150 -20.08 -0.96 6.55
CA THR A 150 -19.68 -1.75 7.72
C THR A 150 -19.64 -3.25 7.39
N THR A 151 -19.22 -4.07 8.34
CA THR A 151 -19.20 -5.53 8.19
C THR A 151 -20.45 -6.16 8.80
N VAL A 152 -20.84 -7.33 8.29
CA VAL A 152 -21.95 -8.12 8.85
C VAL A 152 -21.70 -8.43 10.34
N SER A 153 -20.45 -8.73 10.72
CA SER A 153 -20.08 -9.00 12.12
C SER A 153 -20.33 -7.80 13.02
N THR A 154 -19.89 -6.60 12.62
CA THR A 154 -20.13 -5.37 13.38
C THR A 154 -21.63 -5.07 13.49
N LEU A 155 -22.39 -5.30 12.42
CA LEU A 155 -23.83 -5.06 12.41
C LEU A 155 -24.57 -6.01 13.37
N GLN A 156 -24.20 -7.29 13.39
CA GLN A 156 -24.70 -8.29 14.33
C GLN A 156 -24.34 -7.96 15.78
N GLU A 157 -23.09 -7.58 16.03
CA GLU A 157 -22.60 -7.16 17.35
C GLU A 157 -23.39 -5.94 17.86
N LYS A 158 -23.52 -4.89 17.04
CA LYS A 158 -24.26 -3.68 17.42
C LYS A 158 -25.74 -3.97 17.65
N ARG A 159 -26.35 -4.86 16.87
CA ARG A 159 -27.73 -5.31 17.12
C ARG A 159 -27.88 -6.05 18.44
N ALA A 160 -26.87 -6.82 18.86
CA ALA A 160 -26.90 -7.58 20.12
C ALA A 160 -26.60 -6.71 21.35
N VAL A 161 -25.74 -5.69 21.19
CA VAL A 161 -25.26 -4.84 22.29
C VAL A 161 -26.17 -3.64 22.53
N LEU A 162 -26.67 -3.00 21.47
CA LEU A 162 -27.45 -1.76 21.58
C LEU A 162 -28.93 -2.05 21.79
N SER A 163 -29.61 -1.16 22.51
CA SER A 163 -31.06 -1.15 22.49
C SER A 163 -31.57 -0.81 21.08
N GLN A 164 -32.81 -1.19 20.77
CA GLN A 164 -33.37 -0.98 19.43
C GLN A 164 -33.32 0.48 18.97
N LYS A 165 -33.59 1.44 19.87
CA LYS A 165 -33.54 2.88 19.55
C LYS A 165 -32.11 3.36 19.27
N GLU A 166 -31.14 2.88 20.05
CA GLU A 166 -29.73 3.22 19.84
C GLU A 166 -29.20 2.61 18.54
N PHE A 167 -29.63 1.40 18.19
CA PHE A 167 -29.32 0.78 16.91
C PHE A 167 -29.91 1.59 15.73
N GLU A 168 -31.16 2.05 15.84
CA GLU A 168 -31.79 2.92 14.85
C GLU A 168 -31.02 4.24 14.67
N LEU A 169 -30.56 4.87 15.76
CA LEU A 169 -29.72 6.08 15.69
C LEU A 169 -28.36 5.79 15.05
N TRP A 170 -27.70 4.71 15.47
CA TRP A 170 -26.40 4.31 14.95
C TRP A 170 -26.42 4.00 13.45
N THR A 171 -27.49 3.35 12.97
CA THR A 171 -27.69 3.11 11.53
C THR A 171 -27.99 4.40 10.78
N ARG A 172 -28.77 5.32 11.36
CA ARG A 172 -29.07 6.63 10.77
C ARG A 172 -27.85 7.51 10.56
N GLU A 173 -26.94 7.56 11.55
CA GLU A 173 -25.70 8.34 11.48
C GLU A 173 -24.75 7.85 10.37
N ARG A 174 -24.86 6.57 10.00
CA ARG A 174 -24.02 5.92 8.97
C ARG A 174 -24.65 5.91 7.58
N ASP A 175 -25.97 6.03 7.49
CA ASP A 175 -26.65 6.06 6.21
C ASP A 175 -26.53 7.46 5.59
N SER A 176 -25.97 7.55 4.38
CA SER A 176 -25.86 8.82 3.63
C SER A 176 -27.22 9.47 3.37
N SER A 177 -28.29 8.68 3.33
CA SER A 177 -29.66 9.13 3.14
C SER A 177 -30.39 9.41 4.46
N GLN A 178 -29.71 9.34 5.62
CA GLN A 178 -30.25 9.62 6.95
C GLN A 178 -31.48 8.77 7.32
N TYR A 179 -31.56 7.53 6.83
CA TYR A 179 -32.57 6.57 7.25
C TYR A 179 -32.08 5.76 8.45
N ALA A 180 -32.93 5.63 9.47
CA ALA A 180 -32.72 4.62 10.51
C ALA A 180 -33.15 3.25 9.98
N TRP A 181 -32.53 2.18 10.47
CA TRP A 181 -32.86 0.82 10.08
C TRP A 181 -33.23 -0.02 11.29
N ARG A 182 -34.35 -0.71 11.22
CA ARG A 182 -34.87 -1.57 12.29
C ARG A 182 -34.93 -3.01 11.85
N PHE A 183 -34.35 -3.90 12.66
CA PHE A 183 -34.46 -5.33 12.42
C PHE A 183 -35.85 -5.85 12.79
N ASN A 184 -36.46 -6.63 11.91
CA ASN A 184 -37.70 -7.34 12.18
C ASN A 184 -37.43 -8.85 12.29
N SER A 185 -37.62 -9.42 13.49
CA SER A 185 -37.35 -10.84 13.74
C SER A 185 -38.28 -11.79 12.98
N LYS A 186 -39.41 -11.31 12.44
CA LYS A 186 -40.39 -12.17 11.74
C LYS A 186 -39.96 -12.52 10.32
N ASP A 187 -39.35 -11.58 9.60
CA ASP A 187 -38.88 -11.75 8.23
C ASP A 187 -37.35 -11.81 8.11
N GLY A 188 -36.63 -11.48 9.20
CA GLY A 188 -35.17 -11.44 9.20
C GLY A 188 -34.59 -10.29 8.38
N LEU A 189 -35.39 -9.27 8.08
CA LEU A 189 -35.00 -8.12 7.27
C LEU A 189 -34.93 -6.84 8.10
N TYR A 190 -34.16 -5.89 7.58
CA TYR A 190 -34.02 -4.55 8.13
C TYR A 190 -34.93 -3.58 7.36
N HIS A 191 -35.87 -2.97 8.06
CA HIS A 191 -36.84 -2.04 7.50
C HIS A 191 -36.40 -0.60 7.75
N PRO A 192 -36.57 0.30 6.77
CA PRO A 192 -36.26 1.71 6.96
C PRO A 192 -37.28 2.36 7.90
N VAL A 193 -36.79 3.18 8.81
CA VAL A 193 -37.55 3.99 9.76
C VAL A 193 -37.15 5.45 9.52
N LYS A 194 -38.16 6.32 9.39
CA LYS A 194 -37.96 7.77 9.30
C LYS A 194 -37.91 8.39 10.69
#